data_AF-A0A2V5JJH2-F1
#
_entry.id   AF-A0A2V5JJH2-F1
#
_cell.length_a   1.000
_cell.length_b   1.000
_cell.length_c   1.000
_cell.angle_alpha   90.00
_cell.angle_beta   90.00
_cell.angle_gamma   90.00
#
_symmetry.space_group_name_H-M   'P 1'
#
loop_
_entity.id
_entity.type
_entity.pdbx_description
1 polymer ?
#
loop_
_entity_poly.entity_id
_entity_poly.type
_entity_poly.pdbx_seq_one_letter_code
_entity_poly.pdbx_strand_id
1 'polypeptide(L)' 'MRNHDYWVYILTNKQGTTLYIGITNTISRRLSQHRSVQGRRLHETLSSEPARLA' A
#
# COMPACT_ATOMS: atom_id res chain seq x y z
N MET A 1 32.44 -6.04 -5.11
CA MET A 1 31.61 -4.91 -4.65
C MET A 1 30.22 -5.11 -5.24
N ARG A 2 29.14 -5.01 -4.45
CA ARG A 2 27.77 -5.07 -5.01
C ARG A 2 27.39 -3.66 -5.43
N ASN A 3 27.04 -3.44 -6.68
CA ASN A 3 26.42 -2.19 -7.09
C ASN A 3 25.05 -2.08 -6.42
N HIS A 4 24.83 -0.99 -5.71
CA HIS A 4 23.55 -0.68 -5.10
C HIS A 4 22.88 0.42 -5.91
N ASP A 5 22.01 0.00 -6.83
CA ASP A 5 21.22 0.93 -7.63
C ASP A 5 19.95 1.32 -6.87
N TYR A 6 19.79 2.63 -6.66
CA TYR A 6 18.64 3.22 -6.00
C TYR A 6 17.91 4.14 -6.97
N TRP A 7 16.58 4.14 -6.87
CA TRP A 7 15.69 4.94 -7.70
C TRP A 7 14.90 5.90 -6.82
N VAL A 8 14.91 7.18 -7.17
CA VAL A 8 13.96 8.16 -6.64
C VAL A 8 12.70 8.10 -7.50
N TYR A 9 11.53 7.97 -6.88
CA TYR A 9 10.26 7.93 -7.60
C TYR A 9 9.33 9.06 -7.12
N ILE A 10 8.50 9.53 -8.05
CA ILE A 10 7.43 10.49 -7.82
C ILE A 10 6.14 9.85 -8.35
N LEU A 11 5.13 9.71 -7.50
CA LEU A 11 3.84 9.09 -7.81
C LEU A 11 2.71 9.98 -7.33
N THR A 12 1.55 9.91 -7.98
CA THR A 12 0.35 10.63 -7.54
C THR A 12 -0.83 9.67 -7.39
N ASN A 13 -1.85 10.08 -6.63
CA ASN A 13 -3.12 9.36 -6.57
C ASN A 13 -3.88 9.51 -7.91
N LYS A 14 -4.93 8.69 -8.12
CA LYS A 14 -5.70 8.71 -9.38
C LYS A 14 -6.29 10.09 -9.72
N GLN A 15 -6.59 10.89 -8.70
CA GLN A 15 -7.18 12.22 -8.85
C GLN A 15 -6.13 13.32 -9.07
N GLY A 16 -4.83 13.01 -8.99
CA GLY A 16 -3.75 13.98 -9.17
C GLY A 16 -3.55 14.95 -7.99
N THR A 17 -4.24 14.75 -6.87
CA THR A 17 -4.30 15.72 -5.75
C THR A 17 -3.24 15.49 -4.68
N THR A 18 -2.56 14.33 -4.68
CA THR A 18 -1.56 13.99 -3.66
C THR A 18 -0.32 13.40 -4.29
N LEU A 19 0.82 14.00 -4.02
CA LEU A 19 2.13 13.54 -4.49
C LEU A 19 2.85 12.72 -3.42
N TYR A 20 3.47 11.63 -3.83
CA TYR A 20 4.32 10.77 -3.01
C TYR A 20 5.72 10.73 -3.59
N ILE A 21 6.72 11.00 -2.76
CA ILE A 21 8.14 10.96 -3.12
C ILE A 21 8.81 9.90 -2.25
N GLY A 22 9.65 9.06 -2.84
CA GLY A 22 10.40 8.06 -2.08
C GLY A 22 11.56 7.45 -2.85
N ILE A 23 12.34 6.63 -2.16
CA ILE A 23 13.51 5.94 -2.71
C ILE A 23 13.27 4.43 -2.66
N THR A 24 13.71 3.70 -3.69
CA THR A 24 13.60 2.24 -3.72
C THR A 24 14.65 1.60 -4.61
N ASN A 25 14.99 0.35 -4.33
CA ASN A 25 15.82 -0.47 -5.23
C ASN A 25 14.95 -1.18 -6.27
N THR A 26 13.61 -1.14 -6.13
CA THR A 26 12.69 -1.88 -7.01
C THR A 26 11.35 -1.15 -7.17
N ILE A 27 11.18 -0.45 -8.28
CA ILE A 27 9.98 0.34 -8.59
C ILE A 27 8.73 -0.54 -8.67
N SER A 28 8.80 -1.71 -9.32
CA SER A 28 7.66 -2.61 -9.53
C SER A 28 7.02 -3.08 -8.22
N ARG A 29 7.85 -3.47 -7.24
CA ARG A 29 7.38 -3.86 -5.89
C ARG A 29 6.68 -2.70 -5.19
N ARG A 30 7.25 -1.50 -5.29
CA ARG A 30 6.70 -0.29 -4.65
C ARG A 30 5.33 0.07 -5.23
N LEU A 31 5.19 0.00 -6.55
CA LEU A 31 3.91 0.25 -7.22
C LEU A 31 2.84 -0.78 -6.82
N SER A 32 3.22 -2.06 -6.71
CA SER A 32 2.31 -3.12 -6.24
C SER A 32 1.80 -2.85 -4.82
N GLN A 33 2.68 -2.43 -3.91
CA GLN A 33 2.31 -2.09 -2.52
C GLN A 33 1.33 -0.91 -2.45
N HIS A 34 1.59 0.16 -3.22
CA HIS A 34 0.69 1.32 -3.26
C HIS A 34 -0.70 0.95 -3.78
N ARG A 35 -0.78 0.03 -4.75
CA ARG A 35 -2.07 -0.48 -5.28
C ARG A 35 -2.77 -1.41 -4.29
N SER A 36 -2.04 -2.27 -3.57
CA SER A 36 -2.64 -3.22 -2.62
C SER A 36 -3.13 -2.56 -1.33
N VAL A 37 -2.45 -1.51 -0.86
CA VAL A 37 -2.84 -0.78 0.37
C VAL A 37 -4.12 0.03 0.16
N GLN A 38 -4.42 0.48 -1.07
CA GLN A 38 -5.70 1.13 -1.39
C GLN A 38 -6.94 0.25 -1.11
N GLY A 39 -6.77 -1.07 -0.99
CA GLY A 39 -7.86 -2.02 -0.69
C GLY A 39 -7.95 -2.51 0.77
N ARG A 40 -7.08 -2.08 1.69
CA ARG A 40 -7.13 -2.52 3.10
C ARG A 40 -7.14 -1.34 4.06
N ARG A 41 -8.33 -0.79 4.24
CA ARG A 41 -8.77 -0.32 5.56
C ARG A 41 -9.73 -1.40 6.07
N LEU A 42 -9.17 -2.52 6.54
CA LEU A 42 -9.96 -3.48 7.30
C LEU A 42 -10.30 -2.78 8.61
N HIS A 43 -11.55 -2.36 8.74
CA HIS A 43 -12.16 -2.00 9.99
C HIS A 43 -12.26 -3.29 10.80
N GLU A 44 -11.19 -3.62 11.53
CA GLU A 44 -11.21 -4.68 12.53
C GLU A 44 -11.96 -4.13 13.74
N THR A 45 -13.29 -4.08 13.61
CA THR A 45 -14.19 -3.67 14.68
C THR A 45 -15.49 -4.45 14.56
N LEU A 46 -15.63 -5.42 15.47
CA LEU A 46 -16.88 -5.96 16.02
C LEU A 46 -17.77 -6.81 15.08
N SER A 47 -17.45 -8.10 14.99
CA SER A 47 -18.47 -9.17 15.05
C SER A 47 -17.89 -10.36 15.83
N SER A 48 -17.62 -10.08 17.10
CA SER A 48 -17.77 -11.07 18.16
C SER A 48 -19.25 -11.48 18.28
N GLU A 49 -19.48 -12.77 18.47
CA GLU A 49 -20.74 -13.47 18.86
C GLU A 49 -21.79 -13.79 17.79
N PRO A 50 -21.92 -15.06 17.36
CA PRO A 50 -23.22 -15.67 17.12
C PRO A 50 -23.71 -16.28 18.44
N ALA A 51 -24.38 -15.47 19.25
CA ALA A 51 -25.28 -15.99 20.25
C ALA A 51 -26.42 -16.76 19.55
N ARG A 52 -26.61 -18.02 19.98
CA ARG A 52 -27.91 -18.68 20.20
C ARG A 52 -28.89 -18.87 19.01
N LEU A 53 -29.42 -20.10 18.98
CA LEU A 53 -30.61 -20.59 18.28
C LEU A 53 -30.46 -20.85 16.76
N ALA A 54 -30.24 -22.11 16.40
CA ALA A 54 -31.25 -22.97 15.77
C ALA A 54 -30.78 -24.42 15.79
#